data_AF-A0A9D1V9N9-F1
#
_entry.id   AF-A0A9D1V9N9-F1
#
_cell.length_a   1.000
_cell.length_b   1.000
_cell.length_c   1.000
_cell.angle_alpha   90.00
_cell.angle_beta   90.00
_cell.angle_gamma   90.00
#
_symmetry.space_group_name_H-M   'P 1'
#
loop_
_entity.id
_entity.type
_entity.pdbx_description
1 polymer ?
#
loop_
_entity_poly.entity_id
_entity_poly.type
_entity_poly.pdbx_seq_one_letter_code
_entity_poly.pdbx_strand_id
1 'polypeptide(L)'
;MSWNGKQFYTPFIMLHREDLSSTLHYRGYAPADEVLSLFPSEQISNELALQILLTQNLIEEAVNLLCYAIIPRVGVWWAYLCLRMVSQDLAQDRARDGLSPEERRKKSALDLAAKLSDTSDIQSLVDSQKKHIDEAAQQLEDEARQQNYLDPAKRIELKLAWVNQAFAQLQASLPPGSLGSADGPMIMADIVKSMQESANRDFEQLVQRVSPSEPPMDIPSSDRIFEAARAKTRAVPAAVEGEMKKHFPLQLKGLPPQPSPATKTSAVEAALRWLLVPSDENGQLACQAAMAAQNGPESMLAYAAFWSSTNLMTETGLAPTNPTLPPMGLSKTLLQLALLEGGDMDYDTRYAKFLELGIQCADGTCTWDEHGEPVRSDAEETRRSDDRDLRARSGFGRM
;
A
#
# COMPACT_ATOMS: atom_id res chain seq x y z
N MET A 1 -10.72 -14.81 5.89
CA MET A 1 -10.47 -16.27 5.95
C MET A 1 -9.60 -16.55 7.16
N SER A 2 -10.03 -17.42 8.10
CA SER A 2 -9.19 -17.81 9.23
C SER A 2 -8.28 -18.98 8.83
N TRP A 3 -6.97 -18.75 8.76
CA TRP A 3 -5.97 -19.80 8.52
C TRP A 3 -5.94 -20.75 9.72
N ASN A 4 -6.37 -22.00 9.53
CA ASN A 4 -6.57 -22.97 10.64
C ASN A 4 -5.34 -23.84 10.94
N GLY A 5 -4.17 -23.47 10.40
CA GLY A 5 -2.90 -24.19 10.57
C GLY A 5 -2.79 -25.53 9.85
N LYS A 6 -3.89 -26.13 9.37
CA LYS A 6 -3.87 -27.46 8.73
C LYS A 6 -3.16 -27.48 7.38
N GLN A 7 -3.03 -26.32 6.74
CA GLN A 7 -2.35 -26.21 5.44
C GLN A 7 -0.83 -26.46 5.54
N PHE A 8 -0.24 -26.40 6.74
CA PHE A 8 1.21 -26.54 6.92
C PHE A 8 1.70 -27.96 7.20
N TYR A 9 0.82 -28.96 7.23
CA TYR A 9 1.26 -30.36 7.37
C TYR A 9 1.87 -30.91 6.09
N THR A 10 1.66 -30.25 4.96
CA THR A 10 2.27 -30.61 3.68
C THR A 10 3.61 -29.87 3.54
N PRO A 11 4.73 -30.58 3.32
CA PRO A 11 6.00 -29.92 3.07
C PRO A 11 5.92 -29.10 1.78
N PHE A 12 6.43 -27.87 1.81
CA PHE A 12 6.56 -27.05 0.61
C PHE A 12 7.71 -27.57 -0.24
N ILE A 13 7.40 -28.26 -1.33
CA ILE A 13 8.42 -28.88 -2.19
C ILE A 13 9.05 -27.89 -3.18
N MET A 14 8.40 -26.76 -3.45
CA MET A 14 8.84 -25.74 -4.42
C MET A 14 9.37 -24.45 -3.77
N LEU A 15 9.68 -24.48 -2.49
CA LEU A 15 10.46 -23.42 -1.84
C LEU A 15 11.94 -23.76 -1.88
N HIS A 16 12.78 -22.73 -1.91
CA HIS A 16 14.19 -22.91 -1.64
C HIS A 16 14.38 -23.37 -0.21
N ARG A 17 15.12 -24.47 -0.03
CA ARG A 17 15.48 -25.06 1.29
C ARG A 17 16.57 -24.25 2.01
N GLU A 18 16.50 -22.94 1.83
CA GLU A 18 17.40 -21.95 2.42
C GLU A 18 16.78 -21.43 3.73
N ASP A 19 17.62 -20.89 4.61
CA ASP A 19 17.16 -20.18 5.80
C ASP A 19 16.67 -18.76 5.44
N LEU A 20 15.99 -18.12 6.39
CA LEU A 20 15.53 -16.76 6.25
C LEU A 20 16.69 -15.78 6.01
N SER A 21 17.85 -16.01 6.63
CA SER A 21 19.06 -15.20 6.45
C SER A 21 19.49 -15.15 4.98
N SER A 22 19.48 -16.28 4.27
CA SER A 22 19.75 -16.32 2.83
C SER A 22 18.73 -15.51 2.03
N THR A 23 17.45 -15.60 2.37
CA THR A 23 16.39 -14.82 1.73
C THR A 23 16.57 -13.31 1.95
N LEU A 24 16.94 -12.90 3.17
CA LEU A 24 17.23 -11.50 3.51
C LEU A 24 18.45 -10.97 2.76
N HIS A 25 19.59 -11.64 2.90
CA HIS A 25 20.88 -11.09 2.45
C HIS A 25 21.19 -11.38 0.98
N TYR A 26 20.85 -12.57 0.47
CA TYR A 26 21.17 -12.97 -0.90
C TYR A 26 20.08 -12.55 -1.88
N ARG A 27 18.81 -12.69 -1.48
CA ARG A 27 17.67 -12.38 -2.36
C ARG A 27 17.12 -10.98 -2.16
N GLY A 28 17.58 -10.26 -1.13
CA GLY A 28 17.21 -8.87 -0.89
C GLY A 28 15.77 -8.73 -0.40
N TYR A 29 15.25 -9.71 0.33
CA TYR A 29 14.02 -9.52 1.09
C TYR A 29 14.31 -8.54 2.23
N ALA A 30 13.57 -7.43 2.27
CA ALA A 30 13.79 -6.34 3.22
C ALA A 30 12.47 -5.98 3.93
N PRO A 31 11.99 -6.84 4.86
CA PRO A 31 10.79 -6.54 5.64
C PRO A 31 11.04 -5.38 6.61
N ALA A 32 9.95 -4.76 7.10
CA ALA A 32 10.04 -3.73 8.13
C ALA A 32 10.60 -4.27 9.46
N ASP A 33 11.22 -3.41 10.27
CA ASP A 33 11.83 -3.78 11.56
C ASP A 33 10.83 -4.46 12.51
N GLU A 34 9.57 -4.02 12.50
CA GLU A 34 8.48 -4.62 13.27
C GLU A 34 8.26 -6.09 12.87
N VAL A 35 8.32 -6.39 11.57
CA VAL A 35 8.17 -7.75 11.03
C VAL A 35 9.40 -8.60 11.35
N LEU A 36 10.60 -8.03 11.26
CA LEU A 36 11.84 -8.72 11.66
C LEU A 36 11.82 -9.14 13.13
N SER A 37 11.26 -8.29 14.01
CA SER A 37 11.15 -8.58 15.45
C SER A 37 10.25 -9.77 15.78
N LEU A 38 9.40 -10.19 14.84
CA LEU A 38 8.54 -11.37 15.00
C LEU A 38 9.32 -12.69 14.84
N PHE A 39 10.46 -12.67 14.14
CA PHE A 39 11.24 -13.86 13.89
C PHE A 39 12.17 -14.14 15.08
N PRO A 40 12.17 -15.36 15.65
CA PRO A 40 13.05 -15.68 16.77
C PRO A 40 14.54 -15.66 16.42
N SER A 41 14.89 -15.92 15.15
CA SER A 41 16.24 -15.74 14.59
C SER A 41 16.18 -15.71 13.06
N GLU A 42 17.25 -15.25 12.40
CA GLU A 42 17.39 -15.34 10.93
C GLU A 42 17.69 -16.77 10.45
N GLN A 43 18.04 -17.70 11.35
CA GLN A 43 18.39 -19.08 10.99
C GLN A 43 17.18 -20.01 10.87
N ILE A 44 15.96 -19.48 11.01
CA ILE A 44 14.74 -20.26 10.80
C ILE A 44 14.53 -20.56 9.31
N SER A 45 13.80 -21.63 9.03
CA SER A 45 13.42 -21.93 7.65
C SER A 45 12.38 -20.94 7.13
N ASN A 46 12.35 -20.74 5.81
CA ASN A 46 11.36 -19.88 5.15
C ASN A 46 9.92 -20.34 5.44
N GLU A 47 9.68 -21.65 5.59
CA GLU A 47 8.37 -22.21 5.95
C GLU A 47 7.92 -21.76 7.34
N LEU A 48 8.82 -21.78 8.33
CA LEU A 48 8.51 -21.33 9.68
C LEU A 48 8.29 -19.82 9.72
N ALA A 49 9.10 -19.05 9.00
CA ALA A 49 8.90 -17.61 8.85
C ALA A 49 7.51 -17.30 8.24
N LEU A 50 7.10 -18.02 7.20
CA LEU A 50 5.78 -17.87 6.57
C LEU A 50 4.63 -18.22 7.54
N GLN A 51 4.79 -19.28 8.35
CA GLN A 51 3.82 -19.64 9.39
C GLN A 51 3.65 -18.56 10.46
N ILE A 52 4.76 -17.93 10.88
CA ILE A 52 4.74 -16.82 11.84
C ILE A 52 3.94 -15.65 11.27
N LEU A 53 4.22 -15.23 10.04
CA LEU A 53 3.50 -14.14 9.37
C LEU A 53 2.00 -14.43 9.24
N LEU A 54 1.65 -15.66 8.87
CA LEU A 54 0.26 -16.11 8.76
C LEU A 54 -0.47 -16.15 10.11
N THR A 55 0.22 -16.53 11.19
CA THR A 55 -0.33 -16.51 12.55
C THR A 55 -0.61 -15.08 13.03
N GLN A 56 0.21 -14.12 12.61
CA GLN A 56 0.03 -12.69 12.90
C GLN A 56 -0.92 -11.99 11.90
N ASN A 57 -1.50 -12.71 10.94
CA ASN A 57 -2.36 -12.18 9.88
C ASN A 57 -1.70 -11.09 9.01
N LEU A 58 -0.38 -11.14 8.84
CA LEU A 58 0.38 -10.24 7.97
C LEU A 58 0.43 -10.80 6.54
N ILE A 59 -0.69 -10.71 5.84
CA ILE A 59 -0.90 -11.36 4.53
C ILE A 59 0.02 -10.78 3.45
N GLU A 60 0.17 -9.45 3.38
CA GLU A 60 1.03 -8.80 2.39
C GLU A 60 2.50 -9.20 2.56
N GLU A 61 3.00 -9.19 3.80
CA GLU A 61 4.36 -9.64 4.12
C GLU A 61 4.56 -11.13 3.83
N ALA A 62 3.56 -11.97 4.08
CA ALA A 62 3.60 -13.38 3.72
C ALA A 62 3.70 -13.58 2.20
N VAL A 63 2.97 -12.80 1.40
CA VAL A 63 3.08 -12.81 -0.07
C VAL A 63 4.45 -12.32 -0.52
N ASN A 64 4.98 -11.25 0.09
CA ASN A 64 6.31 -10.75 -0.22
C ASN A 64 7.38 -11.79 0.10
N LEU A 65 7.44 -12.31 1.33
CA LEU A 65 8.37 -13.38 1.70
C LEU A 65 8.29 -14.56 0.72
N LEU A 66 7.08 -14.97 0.35
CA LEU A 66 6.87 -16.06 -0.59
C LEU A 66 7.46 -15.77 -1.98
N CYS A 67 7.36 -14.54 -2.49
CA CYS A 67 8.01 -14.14 -3.75
C CYS A 67 9.52 -14.37 -3.72
N TYR A 68 10.17 -14.10 -2.58
CA TYR A 68 11.61 -14.30 -2.41
C TYR A 68 11.98 -15.76 -2.13
N ALA A 69 11.13 -16.51 -1.43
CA ALA A 69 11.40 -17.90 -1.03
C ALA A 69 11.06 -18.95 -2.10
N ILE A 70 10.15 -18.65 -3.04
CA ILE A 70 9.69 -19.61 -4.05
C ILE A 70 10.70 -19.78 -5.19
N ILE A 71 10.76 -20.98 -5.77
CA ILE A 71 11.57 -21.23 -6.98
C ILE A 71 11.10 -20.31 -8.11
N PRO A 72 11.98 -19.57 -8.81
CA PRO A 72 11.58 -18.52 -9.76
C PRO A 72 10.57 -18.98 -10.82
N ARG A 73 10.77 -20.18 -11.38
CA ARG A 73 9.85 -20.77 -12.36
C ARG A 73 8.43 -20.95 -11.80
N VAL A 74 8.32 -21.44 -10.58
CA VAL A 74 7.05 -21.63 -9.89
C VAL A 74 6.45 -20.28 -9.49
N GLY A 75 7.28 -19.30 -9.13
CA GLY A 75 6.86 -17.92 -8.91
C GLY A 75 6.22 -17.28 -10.14
N VAL A 76 6.80 -17.44 -11.33
CA VAL A 76 6.23 -16.93 -12.59
C VAL A 76 4.89 -17.59 -12.89
N TRP A 77 4.77 -18.90 -12.66
CA TRP A 77 3.49 -19.62 -12.78
C TRP A 77 2.43 -19.07 -11.81
N TRP A 78 2.80 -18.89 -10.55
CA TRP A 78 1.92 -18.34 -9.53
C TRP A 78 1.42 -16.94 -9.91
N ALA A 79 2.32 -16.04 -10.33
CA ALA A 79 1.95 -14.69 -10.76
C ALA A 79 1.04 -14.70 -12.00
N TYR A 80 1.24 -15.64 -12.94
CA TYR A 80 0.35 -15.85 -14.07
C TYR A 80 -1.06 -16.28 -13.64
N LEU A 81 -1.18 -17.19 -12.67
CA LEU A 81 -2.49 -17.58 -12.11
C LEU A 81 -3.21 -16.42 -11.44
N CYS A 82 -2.47 -15.60 -10.67
CA CYS A 82 -3.02 -14.38 -10.07
C CYS A 82 -3.51 -13.39 -11.14
N LEU A 83 -2.75 -13.19 -12.21
CA LEU A 83 -3.13 -12.36 -13.35
C LEU A 83 -4.42 -12.87 -14.01
N ARG A 84 -4.55 -14.19 -14.27
CA ARG A 84 -5.77 -14.79 -14.82
C ARG A 84 -6.97 -14.58 -13.91
N MET A 85 -6.82 -14.83 -12.61
CA MET A 85 -7.87 -14.68 -11.63
C MET A 85 -8.41 -13.26 -11.59
N VAL A 86 -7.53 -12.25 -11.50
CA VAL A 86 -7.93 -10.84 -11.49
C VAL A 86 -8.52 -10.44 -12.84
N SER A 87 -7.98 -10.92 -13.97
CA SER A 87 -8.53 -10.64 -15.29
C SER A 87 -9.95 -11.18 -15.46
N GLN A 88 -10.23 -12.37 -14.91
CA GLN A 88 -11.57 -12.97 -14.92
C GLN A 88 -12.54 -12.18 -14.05
N ASP A 89 -12.14 -11.79 -12.84
CA ASP A 89 -12.92 -10.95 -11.93
C ASP A 89 -13.30 -9.61 -12.58
N LEU A 90 -12.31 -8.92 -13.17
CA LEU A 90 -12.53 -7.69 -13.92
C LEU A 90 -13.46 -7.89 -15.13
N ALA A 91 -13.37 -9.03 -15.82
CA ALA A 91 -14.25 -9.34 -16.95
C ALA A 91 -15.70 -9.62 -16.51
N GLN A 92 -15.89 -10.33 -15.39
CA GLN A 92 -17.21 -10.60 -14.82
C GLN A 92 -17.89 -9.32 -14.35
N ASP A 93 -17.15 -8.46 -13.66
CA ASP A 93 -17.64 -7.15 -13.24
C ASP A 93 -17.99 -6.24 -14.43
N ARG A 94 -17.21 -6.30 -15.53
CA ARG A 94 -17.55 -5.65 -16.81
C ARG A 94 -18.85 -6.16 -17.42
N ALA A 95 -19.06 -7.47 -17.39
CA ALA A 95 -20.29 -8.08 -17.91
C ALA A 95 -21.52 -7.72 -17.07
N ARG A 96 -21.37 -7.56 -15.75
CA ARG A 96 -22.47 -7.26 -14.83
C ARG A 96 -22.99 -5.83 -14.96
N ASP A 97 -22.08 -4.85 -14.95
CA ASP A 97 -22.49 -3.45 -14.85
C ASP A 97 -22.90 -2.85 -16.19
N GLY A 98 -22.42 -3.41 -17.32
CA GLY A 98 -22.64 -2.86 -18.66
C GLY A 98 -22.03 -1.46 -18.90
N LEU A 99 -21.44 -0.84 -17.87
CA LEU A 99 -20.82 0.48 -17.90
C LEU A 99 -19.42 0.43 -18.52
N SER A 100 -19.13 1.40 -19.39
CA SER A 100 -17.78 1.63 -19.90
C SER A 100 -16.80 2.05 -18.79
N PRO A 101 -15.49 1.84 -18.97
CA PRO A 101 -14.48 2.27 -17.98
C PRO A 101 -14.55 3.76 -17.62
N GLU A 102 -14.90 4.62 -18.58
CA GLU A 102 -15.05 6.06 -18.36
C GLU A 102 -16.27 6.39 -17.49
N GLU A 103 -17.41 5.74 -17.73
CA GLU A 103 -18.62 5.91 -16.91
C GLU A 103 -18.39 5.45 -15.48
N ARG A 104 -17.60 4.39 -15.27
CA ARG A 104 -17.21 3.95 -13.93
C ARG A 104 -16.35 4.97 -13.23
N ARG A 105 -15.31 5.49 -13.89
CA ARG A 105 -14.47 6.56 -13.31
C ARG A 105 -15.32 7.76 -12.93
N LYS A 106 -16.29 8.13 -13.78
CA LYS A 106 -17.24 9.20 -13.50
C LYS A 106 -18.14 8.87 -12.31
N LYS A 107 -18.68 7.65 -12.24
CA LYS A 107 -19.50 7.18 -11.12
C LYS A 107 -18.70 7.15 -9.82
N SER A 108 -17.51 6.57 -9.80
CA SER A 108 -16.61 6.57 -8.64
C SER A 108 -16.19 7.97 -8.22
N ALA A 109 -15.92 8.87 -9.17
CA ALA A 109 -15.64 10.28 -8.85
C ALA A 109 -16.86 10.99 -8.23
N LEU A 110 -18.08 10.68 -8.71
CA LEU A 110 -19.32 11.19 -8.14
C LEU A 110 -19.59 10.60 -6.75
N ASP A 111 -19.37 9.31 -6.56
CA ASP A 111 -19.53 8.63 -5.27
C ASP A 111 -18.49 9.15 -4.25
N LEU A 112 -17.24 9.39 -4.69
CA LEU A 112 -16.22 10.01 -3.85
C LEU A 112 -16.59 11.46 -3.52
N ALA A 113 -17.07 12.24 -4.50
CA ALA A 113 -17.54 13.60 -4.27
C ALA A 113 -18.74 13.61 -3.30
N ALA A 114 -19.65 12.64 -3.41
CA ALA A 114 -20.77 12.47 -2.48
C ALA A 114 -20.28 12.14 -1.07
N LYS A 115 -19.35 11.20 -0.92
CA LYS A 115 -18.72 10.87 0.38
C LYS A 115 -17.97 12.05 0.98
N LEU A 116 -17.27 12.84 0.17
CA LEU A 116 -16.57 14.04 0.65
C LEU A 116 -17.52 15.18 1.00
N SER A 117 -18.68 15.25 0.34
CA SER A 117 -19.73 16.20 0.69
C SER A 117 -20.51 15.79 1.95
N ASP A 118 -20.46 14.52 2.31
CA ASP A 118 -21.04 14.01 3.55
C ASP A 118 -20.12 14.33 4.72
N THR A 119 -20.21 15.58 5.21
CA THR A 119 -19.42 16.05 6.36
C THR A 119 -20.00 15.58 7.70
N SER A 120 -21.01 14.70 7.72
CA SER A 120 -21.68 14.27 8.96
C SER A 120 -20.71 13.61 9.94
N ASP A 121 -19.80 12.77 9.42
CA ASP A 121 -18.84 12.03 10.25
C ASP A 121 -17.82 12.99 10.87
N ILE A 122 -17.32 13.95 10.08
CA ILE A 122 -16.43 15.02 10.59
C ILE A 122 -17.18 15.88 11.60
N GLN A 123 -18.42 16.27 11.31
CA GLN A 123 -19.24 17.09 12.20
C GLN A 123 -19.49 16.38 13.53
N SER A 124 -19.81 15.08 13.51
CA SER A 124 -20.01 14.30 14.73
C SER A 124 -18.73 14.15 15.56
N LEU A 125 -17.57 13.99 14.90
CA LEU A 125 -16.28 13.98 15.58
C LEU A 125 -15.98 15.34 16.23
N VAL A 126 -16.24 16.44 15.51
CA VAL A 126 -16.07 17.81 16.01
C VAL A 126 -17.01 18.08 17.18
N ASP A 127 -18.27 17.67 17.09
CA ASP A 127 -19.26 17.83 18.16
C ASP A 127 -18.88 17.00 19.40
N SER A 128 -18.37 15.78 19.21
CA SER A 128 -17.85 14.94 20.29
C SER A 128 -16.64 15.57 20.98
N GLN A 129 -15.69 16.10 20.22
CA GLN A 129 -14.50 16.79 20.76
C GLN A 129 -14.90 18.07 21.49
N LYS A 130 -15.84 18.84 20.93
CA LYS A 130 -16.39 20.04 21.57
C LYS A 130 -17.04 19.69 22.91
N LYS A 131 -17.80 18.61 22.97
CA LYS A 131 -18.41 18.12 24.21
C LYS A 131 -17.36 17.77 25.27
N HIS A 132 -16.27 17.09 24.89
CA HIS A 132 -15.17 16.80 25.82
C HIS A 132 -14.47 18.08 26.33
N ILE A 133 -14.30 19.09 25.47
CA ILE A 133 -13.76 20.39 25.88
C ILE A 133 -14.69 21.09 26.87
N ASP A 134 -16.00 21.10 26.60
CA ASP A 134 -17.00 21.71 27.47
C ASP A 134 -17.08 20.99 28.83
N GLU A 135 -17.02 19.65 28.84
CA GLU A 135 -16.96 18.85 30.08
C GLU A 135 -15.69 19.14 30.89
N ALA A 136 -14.52 19.22 30.24
CA ALA A 136 -13.26 19.55 30.90
C ALA A 136 -13.26 20.99 31.46
N ALA A 137 -13.84 21.94 30.72
CA ALA A 137 -14.00 23.33 31.18
C ALA A 137 -14.92 23.40 32.41
N GLN A 138 -16.03 22.65 32.41
CA GLN A 138 -16.96 22.60 33.54
C GLN A 138 -16.31 21.99 34.79
N GLN A 139 -15.54 20.91 34.64
CA GLN A 139 -14.77 20.30 35.74
C GLN A 139 -13.79 21.30 36.36
N LEU A 140 -13.05 22.05 35.53
CA LEU A 140 -12.13 23.08 36.00
C LEU A 140 -12.85 24.23 36.71
N GLU A 141 -14.03 24.64 36.23
CA GLU A 141 -14.84 25.65 36.94
C GLU A 141 -15.32 25.15 38.30
N ASP A 142 -15.77 23.90 38.38
CA ASP A 142 -16.26 23.32 39.62
C ASP A 142 -15.13 23.10 40.64
N GLU A 143 -13.95 22.66 40.19
CA GLU A 143 -12.73 22.62 41.00
C GLU A 143 -12.34 24.01 41.52
N ALA A 144 -12.37 25.02 40.65
CA ALA A 144 -12.08 26.40 41.04
C ALA A 144 -13.08 26.96 42.07
N ARG A 145 -14.37 26.61 41.95
CA ARG A 145 -15.40 26.97 42.93
C ARG A 145 -15.19 26.27 44.28
N GLN A 146 -14.88 24.98 44.27
CA GLN A 146 -14.69 24.19 45.50
C GLN A 146 -13.48 24.66 46.31
N GLN A 147 -12.42 25.12 45.66
CA GLN A 147 -11.22 25.56 46.37
C GLN A 147 -11.31 26.98 46.95
N ASN A 148 -12.43 27.69 46.79
CA ASN A 148 -12.68 29.03 47.36
C ASN A 148 -11.61 30.07 46.95
N TYR A 149 -11.29 30.13 45.64
CA TYR A 149 -10.24 31.00 45.10
C TYR A 149 -10.75 32.41 44.80
N LEU A 150 -10.23 33.39 45.54
CA LEU A 150 -10.30 34.83 45.23
C LEU A 150 -8.96 35.41 44.75
N ASP A 151 -7.93 34.58 44.45
CA ASP A 151 -6.63 35.08 43.98
C ASP A 151 -6.49 35.00 42.43
N PRO A 152 -6.43 36.14 41.72
CA PRO A 152 -6.30 36.19 40.26
C PRO A 152 -5.06 35.47 39.72
N ALA A 153 -3.95 35.44 40.46
CA ALA A 153 -2.70 34.83 40.01
C ALA A 153 -2.87 33.33 39.73
N LYS A 154 -3.59 32.65 40.62
CA LYS A 154 -3.80 31.21 40.55
C LYS A 154 -4.85 30.83 39.50
N ARG A 155 -5.75 31.76 39.13
CA ARG A 155 -6.66 31.60 37.99
C ARG A 155 -5.92 31.68 36.64
N ILE A 156 -4.89 32.51 36.55
CA ILE A 156 -4.01 32.58 35.37
C ILE A 156 -3.19 31.28 35.26
N GLU A 157 -2.69 30.78 36.39
CA GLU A 157 -1.90 29.54 36.45
C GLU A 157 -2.71 28.31 35.99
N LEU A 158 -3.96 28.17 36.45
CA LEU A 158 -4.88 27.12 36.01
C LEU A 158 -5.23 27.22 34.52
N LYS A 159 -5.47 28.43 34.00
CA LYS A 159 -5.70 28.64 32.57
C LYS A 159 -4.49 28.28 31.72
N LEU A 160 -3.28 28.64 32.16
CA LEU A 160 -2.04 28.24 31.50
C LEU A 160 -1.85 26.72 31.51
N ALA A 161 -2.14 26.06 32.63
CA ALA A 161 -2.08 24.60 32.73
C ALA A 161 -3.06 23.93 31.74
N TRP A 162 -4.29 24.43 31.64
CA TRP A 162 -5.27 23.94 30.68
C TRP A 162 -4.83 24.15 29.22
N VAL A 163 -4.34 25.35 28.86
CA VAL A 163 -3.82 25.62 27.50
C VAL A 163 -2.68 24.66 27.15
N ASN A 164 -1.76 24.42 28.09
CA ASN A 164 -0.65 23.48 27.88
C ASN A 164 -1.15 22.02 27.72
N GLN A 165 -2.15 21.61 28.50
CA GLN A 165 -2.74 20.28 28.38
C GLN A 165 -3.48 20.09 27.05
N ALA A 166 -4.26 21.08 26.63
CA ALA A 166 -4.94 21.08 25.35
C ALA A 166 -3.92 21.02 24.19
N PHE A 167 -2.81 21.76 24.30
CA PHE A 167 -1.73 21.72 23.30
C PHE A 167 -1.06 20.34 23.24
N ALA A 168 -0.82 19.70 24.38
CA ALA A 168 -0.25 18.35 24.45
C ALA A 168 -1.19 17.29 23.84
N GLN A 169 -2.50 17.38 24.09
CA GLN A 169 -3.49 16.50 23.47
C GLN A 169 -3.58 16.71 21.95
N LEU A 170 -3.46 17.96 21.49
CA LEU A 170 -3.44 18.29 20.07
C LEU A 170 -2.16 17.77 19.39
N GLN A 171 -1.01 17.85 20.05
CA GLN A 171 0.23 17.23 19.56
C GLN A 171 0.13 15.70 19.51
N ALA A 172 -0.48 15.06 20.51
CA ALA A 172 -0.62 13.61 20.57
C ALA A 172 -1.62 13.04 19.54
N SER A 173 -2.60 13.84 19.11
CA SER A 173 -3.60 13.44 18.12
C SER A 173 -3.16 13.69 16.67
N LEU A 174 -2.07 14.44 16.45
CA LEU A 174 -1.49 14.63 15.14
C LEU A 174 -0.57 13.43 14.78
N PRO A 175 -0.66 12.87 13.57
CA PRO A 175 0.22 11.77 13.14
C PRO A 175 1.70 12.15 13.29
N PRO A 176 2.58 11.21 13.73
CA PRO A 176 4.01 11.46 13.80
C PRO A 176 4.54 11.83 12.41
N GLY A 177 5.09 13.03 12.26
CA GLY A 177 5.54 13.63 10.99
C GLY A 177 4.71 14.81 10.49
N SER A 178 3.49 15.02 10.99
CA SER A 178 2.62 16.15 10.60
C SER A 178 3.11 17.51 11.08
N LEU A 179 3.96 17.53 12.12
CA LEU A 179 4.54 18.73 12.71
C LEU A 179 5.80 19.22 11.97
N GLY A 180 6.23 18.51 10.92
CA GLY A 180 7.43 18.83 10.16
C GLY A 180 8.73 18.50 10.93
N SER A 181 9.73 18.04 10.21
CA SER A 181 11.13 18.07 10.67
C SER A 181 11.52 19.53 10.93
N ALA A 182 12.40 19.76 11.93
CA ALA A 182 12.92 21.09 12.27
C ALA A 182 13.55 21.85 11.08
N ASP A 183 13.86 21.16 9.98
CA ASP A 183 14.50 21.71 8.78
C ASP A 183 13.57 21.85 7.55
N GLY A 184 12.27 21.56 7.68
CA GLY A 184 11.29 21.69 6.58
C GLY A 184 10.53 23.03 6.58
N PRO A 185 10.16 23.61 5.41
CA PRO A 185 9.36 24.83 5.35
C PRO A 185 7.95 24.58 5.91
N MET A 186 7.71 25.04 7.13
CA MET A 186 6.47 24.84 7.88
C MET A 186 5.27 25.59 7.29
N ILE A 187 4.15 24.87 7.09
CA ILE A 187 2.79 25.43 6.96
C ILE A 187 2.32 26.02 8.33
N MET A 188 2.95 25.62 9.43
CA MET A 188 2.65 26.07 10.79
C MET A 188 3.09 27.50 11.10
N ALA A 189 4.01 28.13 10.36
CA ALA A 189 4.37 29.51 10.62
C ALA A 189 3.15 30.43 10.48
N ASP A 190 2.31 30.19 9.47
CA ASP A 190 1.09 30.96 9.23
C ASP A 190 -0.03 30.59 10.20
N ILE A 191 -0.13 29.33 10.63
CA ILE A 191 -1.14 28.89 11.63
C ILE A 191 -0.79 29.38 13.03
N VAL A 192 0.48 29.26 13.45
CA VAL A 192 0.99 29.80 14.71
C VAL A 192 0.85 31.31 14.71
N LYS A 193 1.22 31.98 13.62
CA LYS A 193 1.01 33.42 13.45
C LYS A 193 -0.48 33.78 13.52
N SER A 194 -1.36 33.03 12.87
CA SER A 194 -2.82 33.23 12.95
C SER A 194 -3.36 33.04 14.38
N MET A 195 -2.89 32.03 15.11
CA MET A 195 -3.29 31.80 16.50
C MET A 195 -2.75 32.89 17.43
N GLN A 196 -1.51 33.33 17.20
CA GLN A 196 -0.88 34.41 17.95
C GLN A 196 -1.57 35.76 17.67
N GLU A 197 -1.98 36.02 16.42
CA GLU A 197 -2.80 37.17 16.03
C GLU A 197 -4.22 37.11 16.61
N SER A 198 -4.79 35.90 16.79
CA SER A 198 -6.09 35.72 17.45
C SER A 198 -5.98 35.96 18.96
N ALA A 199 -4.97 35.38 19.62
CA ALA A 199 -4.73 35.56 21.04
C ALA A 199 -4.39 37.01 21.39
N ASN A 200 -3.62 37.69 20.54
CA ASN A 200 -3.34 39.12 20.69
C ASN A 200 -4.60 39.97 20.52
N ARG A 201 -5.50 39.63 19.58
CA ARG A 201 -6.80 40.30 19.44
C ARG A 201 -7.68 40.12 20.67
N ASP A 202 -7.76 38.92 21.22
CA ASP A 202 -8.55 38.65 22.43
C ASP A 202 -7.97 39.38 23.65
N PHE A 203 -6.65 39.45 23.74
CA PHE A 203 -5.95 40.23 24.76
C PHE A 203 -6.18 41.74 24.59
N GLU A 204 -6.09 42.27 23.38
CA GLU A 204 -6.39 43.68 23.07
C GLU A 204 -7.85 44.03 23.37
N GLN A 205 -8.80 43.13 23.09
CA GLN A 205 -10.21 43.32 23.47
C GLN A 205 -10.40 43.33 24.98
N LEU A 206 -9.66 42.51 25.72
CA LEU A 206 -9.64 42.54 27.18
C LEU A 206 -9.03 43.84 27.71
N VAL A 207 -7.95 44.33 27.11
CA VAL A 207 -7.31 45.61 27.46
C VAL A 207 -8.23 46.80 27.13
N GLN A 208 -8.90 46.80 25.97
CA GLN A 208 -9.88 47.81 25.58
C GLN A 208 -11.12 47.82 26.48
N ARG A 209 -11.52 46.68 27.05
CA ARG A 209 -12.61 46.63 28.05
C ARG A 209 -12.20 47.23 29.41
N VAL A 210 -10.89 47.33 29.68
CA VAL A 210 -10.33 47.76 30.98
C VAL A 210 -9.76 49.18 30.93
N SER A 211 -9.42 49.71 29.75
CA SER A 211 -8.91 51.08 29.57
C SER A 211 -9.93 51.96 28.81
N PRO A 212 -10.26 53.17 29.30
CA PRO A 212 -11.19 54.07 28.60
C PRO A 212 -10.63 54.53 27.26
N SER A 213 -11.49 54.51 26.23
CA SER A 213 -11.15 54.69 24.82
C SER A 213 -10.62 56.09 24.48
N GLU A 214 -9.46 56.16 23.83
CA GLU A 214 -9.07 57.30 22.99
C GLU A 214 -9.67 57.16 21.57
N PRO A 215 -9.94 58.27 20.87
CA PRO A 215 -10.75 58.28 19.65
C PRO A 215 -10.05 57.65 18.43
N PRO A 216 -10.83 57.13 17.47
CA PRO A 216 -10.33 56.24 16.42
C PRO A 216 -9.57 56.98 15.31
N MET A 217 -8.50 56.36 14.81
CA MET A 217 -7.89 56.70 13.53
C MET A 217 -8.28 55.68 12.46
N ASP A 218 -8.65 56.18 11.28
CA ASP A 218 -9.03 55.43 10.08
C ASP A 218 -7.87 54.57 9.55
N ILE A 219 -8.10 53.25 9.44
CA ILE A 219 -7.21 52.31 8.75
C ILE A 219 -7.95 51.77 7.50
N PRO A 220 -7.30 51.72 6.31
CA PRO A 220 -7.97 51.28 5.08
C PRO A 220 -8.29 49.78 5.07
N SER A 221 -9.44 49.42 4.49
CA SER A 221 -9.99 48.05 4.52
C SER A 221 -9.06 47.00 3.92
N SER A 222 -8.99 45.86 4.63
CA SER A 222 -8.18 44.67 4.36
C SER A 222 -8.42 44.01 2.99
N ASP A 223 -9.52 44.33 2.31
CA ASP A 223 -9.97 43.58 1.13
C ASP A 223 -9.07 43.78 -0.09
N ARG A 224 -8.46 44.97 -0.23
CA ARG A 224 -7.56 45.27 -1.36
C ARG A 224 -6.24 44.50 -1.31
N ILE A 225 -5.78 44.15 -0.10
CA ILE A 225 -4.52 43.41 0.08
C ILE A 225 -4.72 41.94 -0.31
N PHE A 226 -5.87 41.35 0.05
CA PHE A 226 -6.18 39.96 -0.27
C PHE A 226 -6.48 39.72 -1.76
N GLU A 227 -7.10 40.67 -2.46
CA GLU A 227 -7.30 40.56 -3.91
C GLU A 227 -5.97 40.60 -4.68
N ALA A 228 -5.05 41.48 -4.30
CA ALA A 228 -3.73 41.57 -4.92
C ALA A 228 -2.89 40.30 -4.70
N ALA A 229 -3.01 39.69 -3.52
CA ALA A 229 -2.35 38.41 -3.22
C ALA A 229 -2.92 37.26 -4.07
N ARG A 230 -4.26 37.13 -4.15
CA ARG A 230 -4.92 36.10 -4.99
C ARG A 230 -4.60 36.24 -6.47
N ALA A 231 -4.51 37.47 -6.97
CA ALA A 231 -4.14 37.74 -8.36
C ALA A 231 -2.72 37.27 -8.68
N LYS A 232 -1.76 37.45 -7.75
CA LYS A 232 -0.40 36.94 -7.92
C LYS A 232 -0.34 35.41 -7.91
N THR A 233 -1.06 34.74 -6.99
CA THR A 233 -1.05 33.27 -6.91
C THR A 233 -1.64 32.61 -8.16
N ARG A 234 -2.67 33.21 -8.78
CA ARG A 234 -3.26 32.71 -10.04
C ARG A 234 -2.32 32.83 -11.24
N ALA A 235 -1.35 33.75 -11.21
CA ALA A 235 -0.42 33.97 -12.31
C ALA A 235 0.80 33.02 -12.29
N VAL A 236 1.10 32.39 -11.15
CA VAL A 236 2.28 31.54 -10.98
C VAL A 236 2.27 30.29 -11.89
N PRO A 237 1.18 29.51 -12.02
CA PRO A 237 1.20 28.31 -12.85
C PRO A 237 1.51 28.59 -14.32
N ALA A 238 0.93 29.67 -14.88
CA ALA A 238 1.18 30.07 -16.26
C ALA A 238 2.61 30.56 -16.50
N ALA A 239 3.20 31.27 -15.52
CA ALA A 239 4.60 31.69 -15.59
C ALA A 239 5.58 30.51 -15.47
N VAL A 240 5.29 29.55 -14.58
CA VAL A 240 6.08 28.32 -14.42
C VAL A 240 6.00 27.46 -15.69
N GLU A 241 4.82 27.31 -16.29
CA GLU A 241 4.66 26.56 -17.55
C GLU A 241 5.40 27.25 -18.72
N GLY A 242 5.39 28.58 -18.76
CA GLY A 242 6.13 29.37 -19.75
C GLY A 242 7.64 29.19 -19.63
N GLU A 243 8.19 29.26 -18.41
CA GLU A 243 9.62 29.06 -18.18
C GLU A 243 10.03 27.59 -18.35
N MET A 244 9.19 26.61 -17.97
CA MET A 244 9.43 25.20 -18.23
C MET A 244 9.51 24.91 -19.74
N LYS A 245 8.60 25.45 -20.55
CA LYS A 245 8.65 25.32 -22.01
C LYS A 245 9.90 25.96 -22.64
N LYS A 246 10.39 27.05 -22.05
CA LYS A 246 11.57 27.80 -22.53
C LYS A 246 12.88 27.10 -22.18
N HIS A 247 12.99 26.54 -20.97
CA HIS A 247 14.21 25.89 -20.48
C HIS A 247 14.26 24.38 -20.75
N PHE A 248 13.11 23.75 -20.96
CA PHE A 248 13.00 22.33 -21.31
C PHE A 248 12.17 22.16 -22.59
N PRO A 249 12.70 22.54 -23.76
CA PRO A 249 12.12 22.17 -25.04
C PRO A 249 12.39 20.67 -25.28
N LEU A 250 11.82 19.81 -24.44
CA LEU A 250 11.75 18.37 -24.69
C LEU A 250 10.78 18.18 -25.85
N GLN A 251 11.27 18.40 -27.07
CA GLN A 251 10.75 17.71 -28.24
C GLN A 251 11.11 16.23 -28.05
N LEU A 252 10.33 15.53 -27.21
CA LEU A 252 10.26 14.07 -27.21
C LEU A 252 9.83 13.67 -28.62
N LYS A 253 10.80 13.49 -29.51
CA LYS A 253 10.60 12.93 -30.85
C LYS A 253 10.07 11.51 -30.67
N GLY A 254 8.75 11.40 -30.67
CA GLY A 254 8.00 10.16 -30.48
C GLY A 254 8.03 9.69 -29.04
N LEU A 255 7.03 10.10 -28.24
CA LEU A 255 6.61 9.25 -27.12
C LEU A 255 6.46 7.83 -27.66
N PRO A 256 7.03 6.81 -27.01
CA PRO A 256 6.85 5.44 -27.46
C PRO A 256 5.35 5.17 -27.59
N PRO A 257 4.93 4.44 -28.65
CA PRO A 257 3.51 4.22 -28.91
C PRO A 257 2.84 3.68 -27.65
N GLN A 258 1.68 4.22 -27.29
CA GLN A 258 0.92 3.75 -26.13
C GLN A 258 0.74 2.22 -26.23
N PRO A 259 0.96 1.47 -25.13
CA PRO A 259 0.90 0.03 -25.17
C PRO A 259 -0.51 -0.42 -25.60
N SER A 260 -0.55 -1.22 -26.66
CA SER A 260 -1.80 -1.78 -27.17
C SER A 260 -2.20 -3.04 -26.38
N PRO A 261 -3.47 -3.46 -26.38
CA PRO A 261 -3.87 -4.74 -25.80
C PRO A 261 -3.04 -5.91 -26.35
N ALA A 262 -2.67 -5.87 -27.64
CA ALA A 262 -1.85 -6.89 -28.28
C ALA A 262 -0.43 -6.97 -27.69
N THR A 263 0.19 -5.85 -27.33
CA THR A 263 1.53 -5.88 -26.71
C THR A 263 1.48 -6.44 -25.30
N LYS A 264 0.40 -6.19 -24.54
CA LYS A 264 0.18 -6.82 -23.23
C LYS A 264 -0.03 -8.33 -23.34
N THR A 265 -0.88 -8.78 -24.27
CA THR A 265 -1.08 -10.21 -24.53
C THR A 265 0.24 -10.89 -24.92
N SER A 266 1.03 -10.26 -25.80
CA SER A 266 2.34 -10.77 -26.19
C SER A 266 3.31 -10.88 -25.00
N ALA A 267 3.27 -9.98 -24.02
CA ALA A 267 4.08 -10.09 -22.81
C ALA A 267 3.70 -11.31 -21.96
N VAL A 268 2.40 -11.56 -21.77
CA VAL A 268 1.91 -12.75 -21.04
C VAL A 268 2.29 -14.04 -21.78
N GLU A 269 2.11 -14.09 -23.09
CA GLU A 269 2.48 -15.24 -23.92
C GLU A 269 3.99 -15.53 -23.88
N ALA A 270 4.82 -14.48 -23.89
CA ALA A 270 6.27 -14.63 -23.77
C ALA A 270 6.69 -15.17 -22.40
N ALA A 271 6.05 -14.70 -21.32
CA ALA A 271 6.27 -15.23 -19.97
C ALA A 271 5.87 -16.71 -19.86
N LEU A 272 4.72 -17.11 -20.43
CA LEU A 272 4.28 -18.50 -20.49
C LEU A 272 5.21 -19.38 -21.33
N ARG A 273 5.68 -18.86 -22.47
CA ARG A 273 6.64 -19.58 -23.32
C ARG A 273 7.94 -19.88 -22.56
N TRP A 274 8.45 -18.92 -21.80
CA TRP A 274 9.59 -19.13 -20.91
C TRP A 274 9.26 -20.12 -19.78
N LEU A 275 8.06 -20.03 -19.19
CA LEU A 275 7.63 -20.97 -18.16
C LEU A 275 7.62 -22.42 -18.66
N LEU A 276 7.14 -22.67 -19.88
CA LEU A 276 7.08 -24.01 -20.47
C LEU A 276 8.48 -24.52 -20.85
N VAL A 277 9.29 -23.65 -21.48
CA VAL A 277 10.66 -23.97 -21.93
C VAL A 277 11.60 -22.87 -21.44
N PRO A 278 12.20 -23.00 -20.24
CA PRO A 278 13.09 -21.97 -19.71
C PRO A 278 14.43 -22.03 -20.46
N SER A 279 14.57 -21.16 -21.45
CA SER A 279 15.80 -20.96 -22.23
C SER A 279 16.16 -19.48 -22.32
N ASP A 280 17.42 -19.18 -22.57
CA ASP A 280 17.90 -17.80 -22.71
C ASP A 280 17.21 -17.08 -23.87
N GLU A 281 16.91 -17.78 -24.98
CA GLU A 281 16.17 -17.17 -26.10
C GLU A 281 14.74 -16.78 -25.69
N ASN A 282 14.05 -17.66 -24.97
CA ASN A 282 12.70 -17.36 -24.47
C ASN A 282 12.73 -16.25 -23.40
N GLY A 283 13.79 -16.18 -22.60
CA GLY A 283 14.01 -15.09 -21.65
C GLY A 283 14.18 -13.74 -22.37
N GLN A 284 14.99 -13.70 -23.44
CA GLN A 284 15.16 -12.49 -24.27
C GLN A 284 13.85 -12.06 -24.94
N LEU A 285 13.05 -13.01 -25.44
CA LEU A 285 11.73 -12.71 -25.99
C LEU A 285 10.80 -12.10 -24.93
N ALA A 286 10.82 -12.62 -23.69
CA ALA A 286 10.06 -12.06 -22.59
C ALA A 286 10.49 -10.61 -22.28
N CYS A 287 11.81 -10.32 -22.27
CA CYS A 287 12.31 -8.96 -22.08
C CYS A 287 11.84 -7.99 -23.18
N GLN A 288 11.92 -8.40 -24.45
CA GLN A 288 11.47 -7.57 -25.57
C GLN A 288 9.96 -7.30 -25.49
N ALA A 289 9.17 -8.32 -25.16
CA ALA A 289 7.73 -8.17 -25.00
C ALA A 289 7.36 -7.28 -23.81
N ALA A 290 8.09 -7.38 -22.69
CA ALA A 290 7.94 -6.50 -21.53
C ALA A 290 8.21 -5.03 -21.89
N MET A 291 9.32 -4.76 -22.59
CA MET A 291 9.66 -3.42 -23.07
C MET A 291 8.57 -2.84 -24.00
N ALA A 292 8.00 -3.68 -24.88
CA ALA A 292 6.92 -3.28 -25.78
C ALA A 292 5.58 -3.03 -25.05
N ALA A 293 5.30 -3.78 -23.98
CA ALA A 293 4.15 -3.55 -23.11
C ALA A 293 4.33 -2.32 -22.20
N GLN A 294 5.57 -1.86 -22.00
CA GLN A 294 5.98 -0.72 -21.18
C GLN A 294 5.64 -0.89 -19.69
N ASN A 295 4.36 -0.79 -19.34
CA ASN A 295 3.86 -0.74 -17.97
C ASN A 295 2.74 -1.76 -17.74
N GLY A 296 2.48 -2.05 -16.47
CA GLY A 296 1.39 -2.92 -16.03
C GLY A 296 1.86 -4.32 -15.64
N PRO A 297 0.96 -5.09 -15.02
CA PRO A 297 1.30 -6.39 -14.44
C PRO A 297 1.78 -7.39 -15.50
N GLU A 298 1.29 -7.30 -16.74
CA GLU A 298 1.71 -8.16 -17.84
C GLU A 298 3.17 -7.92 -18.23
N SER A 299 3.60 -6.66 -18.24
CA SER A 299 5.00 -6.29 -18.48
C SER A 299 5.90 -6.77 -17.34
N MET A 300 5.49 -6.56 -16.09
CA MET A 300 6.28 -7.00 -14.93
C MET A 300 6.37 -8.53 -14.84
N LEU A 301 5.33 -9.26 -15.22
CA LEU A 301 5.35 -10.73 -15.32
C LEU A 301 6.39 -11.20 -16.34
N ALA A 302 6.45 -10.56 -17.50
CA ALA A 302 7.43 -10.86 -18.53
C ALA A 302 8.86 -10.51 -18.10
N TYR A 303 9.07 -9.40 -17.37
CA TYR A 303 10.37 -9.12 -16.74
C TYR A 303 10.74 -10.15 -15.67
N ALA A 304 9.79 -10.59 -14.84
CA ALA A 304 10.02 -11.64 -13.86
C ALA A 304 10.49 -12.94 -14.52
N ALA A 305 9.88 -13.34 -15.64
CA ALA A 305 10.32 -14.48 -16.44
C ALA A 305 11.72 -14.27 -17.04
N PHE A 306 12.00 -13.09 -17.61
CA PHE A 306 13.32 -12.75 -18.11
C PHE A 306 14.40 -12.84 -17.01
N TRP A 307 14.20 -12.19 -15.87
CA TRP A 307 15.16 -12.19 -14.77
C TRP A 307 15.30 -13.55 -14.10
N SER A 308 14.28 -14.41 -14.20
CA SER A 308 14.37 -15.79 -13.73
C SER A 308 15.28 -16.67 -14.61
N SER A 309 15.70 -16.18 -15.78
CA SER A 309 16.76 -16.81 -16.57
C SER A 309 18.09 -16.65 -15.85
N THR A 310 18.90 -17.70 -15.79
CA THR A 310 20.14 -17.70 -14.98
C THR A 310 21.18 -16.69 -15.45
N ASN A 311 21.12 -16.30 -16.73
CA ASN A 311 22.13 -15.48 -17.36
C ASN A 311 21.53 -14.34 -18.18
N LEU A 312 22.12 -13.16 -18.04
CA LEU A 312 21.88 -12.01 -18.90
C LEU A 312 22.97 -11.97 -19.96
N MET A 313 22.57 -11.97 -21.22
CA MET A 313 23.47 -11.64 -22.33
C MET A 313 23.65 -10.13 -22.39
N THR A 314 24.86 -9.65 -22.13
CA THR A 314 25.28 -8.26 -22.33
C THR A 314 26.17 -8.15 -23.55
N GLU A 315 26.43 -6.93 -24.02
CA GLU A 315 27.42 -6.69 -25.10
C GLU A 315 28.82 -7.21 -24.75
N THR A 316 29.12 -7.30 -23.44
CA THR A 316 30.42 -7.72 -22.91
C THR A 316 30.51 -9.22 -22.60
N GLY A 317 29.40 -9.96 -22.70
CA GLY A 317 29.36 -11.41 -22.48
C GLY A 317 28.19 -11.87 -21.62
N LEU A 318 28.39 -12.99 -20.93
CA LEU A 318 27.38 -13.62 -20.10
C LEU A 318 27.56 -13.15 -18.64
N ALA A 319 26.58 -12.44 -18.10
CA ALA A 319 26.57 -12.01 -16.70
C ALA A 319 25.48 -12.77 -15.92
N PRO A 320 25.75 -13.25 -14.70
CA PRO A 320 24.70 -13.88 -13.89
C PRO A 320 23.63 -12.86 -13.53
N THR A 321 22.36 -13.26 -13.57
CA THR A 321 21.27 -12.38 -13.15
C THR A 321 21.37 -12.11 -11.66
N ASN A 322 21.15 -10.86 -11.25
CA ASN A 322 21.09 -10.52 -9.83
C ASN A 322 19.92 -11.29 -9.17
N PRO A 323 20.18 -12.09 -8.12
CA PRO A 323 19.17 -12.92 -7.46
C PRO A 323 17.99 -12.12 -6.88
N THR A 324 18.12 -10.81 -6.70
CA THR A 324 17.03 -9.95 -6.19
C THR A 324 16.00 -9.56 -7.26
N LEU A 325 16.36 -9.65 -8.55
CA LEU A 325 15.50 -9.19 -9.65
C LEU A 325 14.27 -10.08 -9.89
N PRO A 326 14.37 -11.42 -10.00
CA PRO A 326 13.19 -12.28 -10.16
C PRO A 326 12.11 -12.04 -9.09
N PRO A 327 12.41 -12.11 -7.77
CA PRO A 327 11.39 -11.94 -6.75
C PRO A 327 10.83 -10.51 -6.71
N MET A 328 11.65 -9.50 -7.04
CA MET A 328 11.18 -8.13 -7.20
C MET A 328 10.17 -7.99 -8.35
N GLY A 329 10.42 -8.62 -9.51
CA GLY A 329 9.49 -8.66 -10.63
C GLY A 329 8.16 -9.32 -10.24
N LEU A 330 8.20 -10.41 -9.49
CA LEU A 330 7.02 -11.10 -8.96
C LEU A 330 6.23 -10.21 -7.99
N SER A 331 6.88 -9.67 -6.97
CA SER A 331 6.24 -8.79 -5.98
C SER A 331 5.59 -7.57 -6.64
N LYS A 332 6.28 -6.92 -7.60
CA LYS A 332 5.72 -5.79 -8.35
C LYS A 332 4.54 -6.19 -9.24
N THR A 333 4.57 -7.38 -9.83
CA THR A 333 3.43 -7.91 -10.60
C THR A 333 2.21 -8.07 -9.70
N LEU A 334 2.36 -8.74 -8.55
CA LEU A 334 1.26 -8.98 -7.61
C LEU A 334 0.72 -7.68 -7.02
N LEU A 335 1.59 -6.73 -6.65
CA LEU A 335 1.17 -5.41 -6.18
C LEU A 335 0.36 -4.66 -7.25
N GLN A 336 0.83 -4.65 -8.49
CA GLN A 336 0.10 -4.00 -9.59
C GLN A 336 -1.26 -4.66 -9.83
N LEU A 337 -1.37 -5.99 -9.71
CA LEU A 337 -2.63 -6.71 -9.80
C LEU A 337 -3.59 -6.36 -8.66
N ALA A 338 -3.09 -6.26 -7.43
CA ALA A 338 -3.90 -5.88 -6.27
C ALA A 338 -4.47 -4.46 -6.42
N LEU A 339 -3.70 -3.56 -7.03
CA LEU A 339 -4.08 -2.14 -7.22
C LEU A 339 -4.96 -1.88 -8.45
N LEU A 340 -5.25 -2.89 -9.30
CA LEU A 340 -6.14 -2.67 -10.45
C LEU A 340 -7.56 -2.29 -10.00
N GLU A 341 -8.10 -1.21 -10.56
CA GLU A 341 -9.47 -0.79 -10.29
C GLU A 341 -10.53 -1.70 -10.95
N GLY A 342 -11.68 -1.87 -10.28
CA GLY A 342 -12.81 -2.70 -10.73
C GLY A 342 -12.79 -4.12 -10.15
N GLY A 343 -13.73 -4.98 -10.57
CA GLY A 343 -13.82 -6.35 -10.05
C GLY A 343 -14.61 -6.43 -8.73
N ASP A 344 -14.95 -7.65 -8.31
CA ASP A 344 -15.65 -7.90 -7.06
C ASP A 344 -14.70 -7.99 -5.86
N MET A 345 -13.41 -8.25 -6.10
CA MET A 345 -12.42 -8.38 -5.03
C MET A 345 -11.72 -7.05 -4.73
N ASP A 346 -11.75 -6.66 -3.46
CA ASP A 346 -10.91 -5.57 -2.93
C ASP A 346 -9.43 -5.98 -2.78
N TYR A 347 -8.59 -5.01 -2.38
CA TYR A 347 -7.14 -5.19 -2.24
C TYR A 347 -6.79 -6.35 -1.29
N ASP A 348 -7.37 -6.36 -0.09
CA ASP A 348 -7.08 -7.37 0.94
C ASP A 348 -7.55 -8.77 0.51
N THR A 349 -8.71 -8.86 -0.13
CA THR A 349 -9.25 -10.12 -0.67
C THR A 349 -8.35 -10.67 -1.77
N ARG A 350 -7.84 -9.81 -2.66
CA ARG A 350 -6.89 -10.22 -3.70
C ARG A 350 -5.61 -10.76 -3.10
N TYR A 351 -5.01 -10.06 -2.12
CA TYR A 351 -3.79 -10.53 -1.46
C TYR A 351 -3.99 -11.86 -0.73
N ALA A 352 -5.13 -12.03 -0.04
CA ALA A 352 -5.47 -13.30 0.59
C ALA A 352 -5.56 -14.44 -0.43
N LYS A 353 -6.15 -14.17 -1.60
CA LYS A 353 -6.24 -15.13 -2.71
C LYS A 353 -4.88 -15.39 -3.39
N PHE A 354 -4.05 -14.36 -3.54
CA PHE A 354 -2.68 -14.53 -4.04
C PHE A 354 -1.89 -15.45 -3.12
N LEU A 355 -1.98 -15.24 -1.80
CA LEU A 355 -1.30 -16.10 -0.83
C LEU A 355 -1.79 -17.54 -0.87
N GLU A 356 -3.11 -17.74 -0.97
CA GLU A 356 -3.72 -19.07 -1.14
C GLU A 356 -3.18 -19.80 -2.38
N LEU A 357 -3.18 -19.15 -3.54
CA LEU A 357 -2.63 -19.71 -4.77
C LEU A 357 -1.12 -19.94 -4.68
N GLY A 358 -0.39 -19.04 -4.01
CA GLY A 358 1.06 -19.13 -3.84
C GLY A 358 1.44 -20.35 -3.00
N ILE A 359 0.71 -20.61 -1.91
CA ILE A 359 0.87 -21.80 -1.08
C ILE A 359 0.58 -23.08 -1.88
N GLN A 360 -0.48 -23.09 -2.69
CA GLN A 360 -0.80 -24.22 -3.58
C GLN A 360 0.26 -24.47 -4.66
N CYS A 361 0.92 -23.42 -5.15
CA CYS A 361 2.04 -23.58 -6.07
C CYS A 361 3.29 -24.08 -5.33
N ALA A 362 3.53 -23.56 -4.12
CA ALA A 362 4.70 -23.90 -3.31
C ALA A 362 4.66 -25.35 -2.77
N ASP A 363 3.48 -25.88 -2.45
CA ASP A 363 3.31 -27.27 -2.01
C ASP A 363 3.15 -28.26 -3.19
N GLY A 364 3.07 -27.75 -4.41
CA GLY A 364 2.94 -28.55 -5.64
C GLY A 364 1.52 -29.08 -5.90
N THR A 365 0.51 -28.62 -5.16
CA THR A 365 -0.89 -29.00 -5.42
C THR A 365 -1.45 -28.35 -6.68
N CYS A 366 -0.93 -27.17 -7.06
CA CYS A 366 -1.27 -26.46 -8.29
C CYS A 366 -0.04 -26.31 -9.19
N THR A 367 0.06 -27.17 -10.20
CA THR A 367 1.12 -27.15 -11.23
C THR A 367 0.53 -26.80 -12.60
N TRP A 368 1.33 -26.93 -13.66
CA TRP A 368 0.92 -26.71 -15.04
C TRP A 368 1.14 -27.97 -15.90
N ASP A 369 0.34 -28.14 -16.94
CA ASP A 369 0.54 -29.16 -17.97
C ASP A 369 1.46 -28.68 -19.11
N GLU A 370 1.60 -29.48 -20.17
CA GLU A 370 2.39 -29.14 -21.35
C GLU A 370 1.87 -27.93 -22.15
N HIS A 371 0.64 -27.50 -21.89
CA HIS A 371 0.00 -26.36 -22.52
C HIS A 371 -0.04 -25.11 -21.62
N GLY A 372 0.41 -25.23 -20.36
CA GLY A 372 0.35 -24.14 -19.40
C GLY A 372 -1.02 -23.98 -18.74
N GLU A 373 -1.85 -25.02 -18.77
CA GLU A 373 -3.11 -25.04 -18.05
C GLU A 373 -2.93 -25.59 -16.63
N PRO A 374 -3.72 -25.09 -15.65
CA PRO A 374 -3.56 -25.49 -14.26
C PRO A 374 -3.98 -26.94 -14.05
N VAL A 375 -3.04 -27.75 -13.57
CA VAL A 375 -3.29 -29.10 -13.07
C VAL A 375 -3.39 -29.03 -11.56
N ARG A 376 -4.58 -29.31 -11.02
CA ARG A 376 -4.80 -29.43 -9.59
C ARG A 376 -4.79 -30.90 -9.21
N SER A 377 -3.89 -31.27 -8.32
CA SER A 377 -3.98 -32.59 -7.69
C SER A 377 -5.08 -32.52 -6.63
N ASP A 378 -6.12 -33.32 -6.80
CA ASP A 378 -7.12 -33.54 -5.75
C ASP A 378 -6.45 -34.37 -4.65
N ALA A 379 -5.65 -33.71 -3.82
CA ALA A 379 -4.93 -34.34 -2.70
C ALA A 379 -5.90 -35.06 -1.73
N GLU A 380 -7.18 -34.69 -1.74
CA GLU A 380 -8.23 -35.40 -1.00
C GLU A 380 -8.62 -36.76 -1.61
N GLU A 381 -8.60 -36.92 -2.93
CA GLU A 381 -8.90 -38.20 -3.57
C GLU A 381 -7.78 -39.21 -3.37
N THR A 382 -6.52 -38.78 -3.48
CA THR A 382 -5.36 -39.65 -3.27
C THR A 382 -5.27 -40.14 -1.82
N ARG A 383 -5.53 -39.26 -0.83
CA ARG A 383 -5.56 -39.65 0.59
C ARG A 383 -6.67 -40.65 0.91
N ARG A 384 -7.84 -40.54 0.27
CA ARG A 384 -8.94 -41.51 0.45
C ARG A 384 -8.63 -42.88 -0.17
N SER A 385 -7.80 -42.93 -1.21
CA SER A 385 -7.38 -44.18 -1.83
C SER A 385 -6.32 -44.91 -0.99
N ASP A 386 -5.28 -44.19 -0.54
CA ASP A 386 -4.18 -44.81 0.24
C ASP A 386 -4.63 -45.30 1.62
N ASP A 387 -5.55 -44.61 2.29
CA ASP A 387 -6.11 -45.08 3.57
C ASP A 387 -6.97 -46.34 3.42
N ARG A 388 -7.58 -46.56 2.24
CA ARG A 388 -8.30 -47.81 1.95
C ARG A 388 -7.34 -48.96 1.68
N ASP A 389 -6.24 -48.71 0.97
CA ASP A 389 -5.23 -49.74 0.68
C ASP A 389 -4.38 -50.12 1.91
N LEU A 390 -4.09 -49.17 2.79
CA LEU A 390 -3.43 -49.45 4.07
C LEU A 390 -4.34 -50.28 5.00
N ARG A 391 -5.66 -50.00 5.03
CA ARG A 391 -6.63 -50.83 5.77
C ARG A 391 -6.86 -52.21 5.15
N ALA A 392 -6.76 -52.34 3.83
CA ALA A 392 -6.87 -53.64 3.16
C ALA A 392 -5.62 -54.52 3.37
N ARG A 393 -4.45 -53.91 3.54
CA ARG A 393 -3.18 -54.63 3.79
C ARG A 393 -2.90 -54.89 5.27
N SER A 394 -3.48 -54.11 6.19
CA SER A 394 -3.36 -54.35 7.62
C SER A 394 -4.29 -55.48 8.08
N GLY A 395 -4.13 -56.69 7.52
CA GLY A 395 -4.81 -57.93 7.91
C GLY A 395 -4.59 -58.38 9.38
N PHE A 396 -4.31 -57.45 10.29
CA PHE A 396 -4.39 -57.59 11.73
C PHE A 396 -5.84 -57.43 12.19
N GLY A 397 -6.62 -58.49 12.00
CA GLY A 397 -7.98 -58.52 12.51
C GLY A 397 -8.67 -59.85 12.27
N ARG A 398 -8.22 -60.89 13.00
CA ARG A 398 -9.05 -61.86 13.75
C ARG A 398 -8.20 -63.08 14.16
N MET A 399 -7.59 -62.99 15.33
CA MET A 399 -7.53 -64.10 16.29
C MET A 399 -7.91 -63.56 17.66
#